data_AF-A0A0C9TCH8-F1
#
_entry.id   AF-A0A0C9TCH8-F1
#
_cell.length_a   1.000
_cell.length_b   1.000
_cell.length_c   1.000
_cell.angle_alpha   90.00
_cell.angle_beta   90.00
_cell.angle_gamma   90.00
#
_symmetry.space_group_name_H-M   'P 1'
#
loop_
_entity.id
_entity.type
_entity.pdbx_description
1 polymer ?
#
loop_
_entity_poly.entity_id
_entity_poly.type
_entity_poly.pdbx_seq_one_letter_code
_entity_poly.pdbx_strand_id
1 'polypeptide(L)'
;MYPKTILGTWKQDTAAGAASFGKYLDNPWLKISVPSAMHILIRMQLLQAPPSNPINITLDKTNTTGTPTTQVLSSGSYSDDVTPGILIPHSVILPGTYILIPSMYMMMVNVELPFQILFHR
;
A
#
# COMPACT_ATOMS: atom_id res chain seq x y z
N MET A 1 -8.06 14.43 15.52
CA MET A 1 -8.53 13.09 15.12
C MET A 1 -7.33 12.16 15.09
N TYR A 2 -7.38 11.01 15.75
CA TYR A 2 -6.22 10.12 15.86
C TYR A 2 -6.07 9.30 14.56
N PRO A 3 -4.85 9.22 13.98
CA PRO A 3 -4.62 8.36 12.84
C PRO A 3 -4.84 6.90 13.23
N LYS A 4 -5.46 6.12 12.34
CA LYS A 4 -5.50 4.66 12.50
C LYS A 4 -4.21 4.09 11.93
N THR A 5 -3.39 3.48 12.78
CA THR A 5 -2.20 2.76 12.35
C THR A 5 -2.51 1.29 12.09
N ILE A 6 -2.01 0.76 10.99
CA ILE A 6 -2.08 -0.65 10.64
C ILE A 6 -0.65 -1.13 10.40
N LEU A 7 -0.29 -2.22 11.09
CA LEU A 7 1.00 -2.86 10.93
C LEU A 7 0.89 -3.96 9.88
N GLY A 8 1.94 -4.09 9.06
CA GLY A 8 2.07 -5.16 8.10
C GLY A 8 3.54 -5.54 7.93
N THR A 9 3.77 -6.64 7.22
CA THR A 9 5.11 -7.15 6.97
C THR A 9 5.13 -7.77 5.58
N TRP A 10 6.11 -7.39 4.75
CA TRP A 10 6.44 -8.19 3.59
C TRP A 10 7.31 -9.36 4.00
N LYS A 11 6.87 -10.56 3.63
CA LYS A 11 7.56 -11.83 3.82
C LYS A 11 7.97 -12.39 2.47
N GLN A 12 8.70 -13.51 2.44
CA GLN A 12 9.13 -14.15 1.19
C GLN A 12 8.00 -14.39 0.17
N ASP A 13 6.81 -14.74 0.61
CA ASP A 13 5.64 -15.00 -0.24
C ASP A 13 4.92 -13.72 -0.69
N THR A 14 5.15 -12.61 0.00
CA THR A 14 4.42 -11.34 -0.18
C THR A 14 5.30 -10.19 -0.66
N ALA A 15 6.62 -10.35 -0.69
CA ALA A 15 7.55 -9.38 -1.27
C ALA A 15 7.65 -9.56 -2.79
N ALA A 16 6.51 -9.41 -3.46
CA ALA A 16 6.31 -9.83 -4.84
C ALA A 16 6.68 -8.76 -5.89
N GLY A 17 7.20 -7.62 -5.45
CA GLY A 17 7.71 -6.57 -6.33
C GLY A 17 6.59 -5.81 -7.04
N ALA A 18 7.01 -5.01 -8.03
CA ALA A 18 6.12 -4.19 -8.86
C ALA A 18 5.29 -5.00 -9.87
N ALA A 19 4.28 -4.34 -10.46
CA ALA A 19 3.43 -4.88 -11.52
C ALA A 19 4.19 -5.58 -12.67
N SER A 20 5.39 -5.07 -13.02
CA SER A 20 6.24 -5.62 -14.07
C SER A 20 6.72 -7.06 -13.82
N PHE A 21 6.67 -7.55 -12.58
CA PHE A 21 7.09 -8.91 -12.22
C PHE A 21 5.99 -9.95 -12.38
N GLY A 22 4.76 -9.55 -12.73
CA GLY A 22 3.63 -10.47 -12.95
C GLY A 22 3.09 -11.14 -11.68
N LYS A 23 3.60 -10.78 -10.50
CA LYS A 23 3.20 -11.30 -9.19
C LYS A 23 2.68 -10.23 -8.23
N TYR A 24 2.33 -9.06 -8.75
CA TYR A 24 1.95 -7.90 -7.93
C TYR A 24 0.82 -8.19 -6.95
N LEU A 25 -0.13 -9.04 -7.34
CA LEU A 25 -1.26 -9.45 -6.51
C LEU A 25 -0.86 -10.37 -5.34
N ASP A 26 0.36 -10.90 -5.32
CA ASP A 26 0.90 -11.65 -4.17
C ASP A 26 1.39 -10.69 -3.07
N ASN A 27 1.51 -9.38 -3.33
CA ASN A 27 1.78 -8.40 -2.27
C ASN A 27 0.65 -8.36 -1.22
N PRO A 28 0.91 -7.88 0.02
CA PRO A 28 -0.11 -7.82 1.06
C PRO A 28 -1.33 -6.99 0.63
N TRP A 29 -2.53 -7.46 0.97
CA TRP A 29 -3.77 -6.74 0.70
C TRP A 29 -4.39 -6.21 1.98
N LEU A 30 -4.74 -4.93 2.00
CA LEU A 30 -5.56 -4.36 3.05
C LEU A 30 -6.90 -3.89 2.49
N LYS A 31 -7.98 -4.54 2.92
CA LYS A 31 -9.34 -4.17 2.53
C LYS A 31 -9.82 -2.93 3.28
N ILE A 32 -10.31 -1.94 2.53
CA ILE A 32 -10.88 -0.70 3.05
C ILE A 32 -12.32 -0.59 2.57
N SER A 33 -13.24 -0.42 3.53
CA SER A 33 -14.64 -0.09 3.26
C SER A 33 -14.88 1.39 3.53
N VAL A 34 -15.41 2.08 2.54
CA VAL A 34 -15.73 3.52 2.56
C VAL A 34 -17.25 3.67 2.50
N PRO A 35 -17.94 4.01 3.60
CA PRO A 35 -19.40 4.04 3.64
C PRO A 35 -20.01 5.31 3.04
N SER A 36 -19.26 6.42 3.05
CA SER A 36 -19.67 7.72 2.51
C SER A 36 -18.46 8.39 1.85
N ALA A 37 -18.70 9.35 0.96
CA ALA A 37 -17.61 10.14 0.39
C ALA A 37 -16.81 10.81 1.52
N MET A 38 -15.48 10.73 1.46
CA MET A 38 -14.60 11.24 2.50
C MET A 38 -13.26 11.64 1.93
N HIS A 39 -12.53 12.46 2.69
CA HIS A 39 -11.14 12.74 2.40
C HIS A 39 -10.25 11.68 3.06
N ILE A 40 -9.21 11.25 2.37
CA ILE A 40 -8.21 10.34 2.90
C ILE A 40 -6.81 10.89 2.66
N LEU A 41 -5.93 10.64 3.62
CA LEU A 41 -4.49 10.75 3.46
C LEU A 41 -3.88 9.48 4.05
N ILE A 42 -3.06 8.81 3.25
CA ILE A 42 -2.46 7.52 3.63
C ILE A 42 -0.95 7.65 3.55
N ARG A 43 -0.27 7.42 4.67
CA ARG A 43 1.18 7.39 4.73
C ARG A 43 1.64 5.97 5.00
N MET A 44 2.64 5.52 4.26
CA MET A 44 3.31 4.26 4.51
C MET A 44 4.76 4.50 4.92
N GLN A 45 5.21 3.83 5.97
CA GLN A 45 6.57 3.92 6.50
C GLN A 45 7.12 2.55 6.80
N LEU A 46 8.43 2.39 6.63
CA LEU A 46 9.11 1.20 7.11
C LEU A 46 9.44 1.34 8.59
N LEU A 47 9.39 0.22 9.31
CA LEU A 47 9.71 0.19 10.74
C LEU A 47 11.17 -0.18 11.00
N GLN A 48 11.92 -0.52 9.94
CA GLN A 48 13.35 -0.74 9.96
C GLN A 48 13.97 -0.22 8.65
N ALA A 49 15.28 0.01 8.64
CA ALA A 49 15.98 0.41 7.42
C ALA A 49 15.85 -0.70 6.35
N PRO A 50 15.36 -0.38 5.13
CA PRO A 50 15.26 -1.37 4.07
C PRO A 50 16.61 -1.65 3.41
N PRO A 51 16.74 -2.78 2.73
CA PRO A 51 17.81 -3.02 1.78
C PRO A 51 17.55 -2.21 0.51
N SER A 52 17.79 -0.89 0.52
CA SER A 52 17.75 0.04 -0.62
C SER A 52 16.77 -0.35 -1.75
N ASN A 53 15.51 -0.63 -1.39
CA ASN A 53 14.48 -1.08 -2.32
C ASN A 53 13.34 -0.07 -2.26
N PRO A 54 13.11 0.69 -3.35
CA PRO A 54 12.04 1.67 -3.41
C PRO A 54 10.68 1.05 -3.08
N ILE A 55 9.80 1.80 -2.43
CA ILE A 55 8.44 1.34 -2.08
C ILE A 55 7.36 2.16 -2.77
N ASN A 56 6.18 1.56 -2.90
CA ASN A 56 4.97 2.19 -3.37
C ASN A 56 3.75 1.69 -2.58
N ILE A 57 2.68 2.48 -2.58
CA ILE A 57 1.39 2.03 -2.09
C ILE A 57 0.30 2.50 -3.04
N THR A 58 -0.51 1.54 -3.53
CA THR A 58 -1.65 1.82 -4.41
C THR A 58 -2.95 1.52 -3.71
N LEU A 59 -3.98 2.28 -4.05
CA LEU A 59 -5.36 2.01 -3.66
C LEU A 59 -6.14 1.67 -4.92
N ASP A 60 -6.69 0.47 -4.94
CA ASP A 60 -7.37 -0.10 -6.09
C ASP A 60 -8.84 -0.34 -5.75
N LYS A 61 -9.74 -0.13 -6.71
CA LYS A 61 -11.14 -0.58 -6.59
C LYS A 61 -11.20 -2.10 -6.62
N THR A 62 -12.24 -2.65 -6.01
CA THR A 62 -12.56 -4.08 -6.12
C THR A 62 -13.71 -4.35 -7.06
N ASN A 63 -13.67 -5.51 -7.72
CA ASN A 63 -14.87 -6.10 -8.33
C ASN A 63 -15.78 -6.77 -7.29
N THR A 64 -16.84 -7.43 -7.76
CA THR A 64 -17.78 -8.19 -6.92
C THR A 64 -17.14 -9.38 -6.20
N THR A 65 -16.01 -9.90 -6.68
CA THR A 65 -15.25 -10.99 -6.04
C THR A 65 -14.26 -10.49 -4.99
N GLY A 66 -14.14 -9.17 -4.81
CA GLY A 66 -13.19 -8.56 -3.86
C GLY A 66 -11.76 -8.46 -4.38
N THR A 67 -11.52 -8.79 -5.66
CA THR A 67 -10.20 -8.72 -6.30
C THR A 67 -9.90 -7.29 -6.73
N PRO A 68 -8.67 -6.78 -6.53
CA PRO A 68 -8.23 -5.50 -7.07
C PRO A 68 -8.40 -5.45 -8.60
N THR A 69 -8.92 -4.35 -9.14
CA THR A 69 -9.12 -4.18 -10.59
C THR A 69 -8.46 -2.95 -11.17
N THR A 70 -8.73 -1.78 -10.59
CA THR A 70 -8.31 -0.50 -11.16
C THR A 70 -7.72 0.37 -10.07
N GLN A 71 -6.47 0.76 -10.24
CA GLN A 71 -5.81 1.75 -9.41
C GLN A 71 -6.57 3.07 -9.48
N VAL A 72 -6.99 3.58 -8.33
CA VAL A 72 -7.64 4.90 -8.21
C VAL A 72 -6.73 5.95 -7.60
N LEU A 73 -5.83 5.54 -6.69
CA LEU A 73 -4.83 6.41 -6.08
C LEU A 73 -3.51 5.65 -5.93
N SER A 74 -2.40 6.39 -5.90
CA SER A 74 -1.08 5.84 -5.61
C SER A 74 -0.23 6.92 -4.94
N SER A 75 0.83 6.51 -4.26
CA SER A 75 1.89 7.40 -3.81
C SER A 75 2.75 7.98 -4.94
N GLY A 76 2.51 7.60 -6.19
CA GLY A 76 3.25 8.06 -7.37
C GLY A 76 4.27 7.02 -7.83
N SER A 77 5.46 7.47 -8.23
CA SER A 77 6.57 6.58 -8.54
C SER A 77 7.03 5.81 -7.31
N TYR A 78 7.71 4.68 -7.52
CA TYR A 78 8.44 4.03 -6.43
C TYR A 78 9.51 4.98 -5.90
N SER A 79 9.63 5.08 -4.58
CA SER A 79 10.55 6.03 -3.93
C SER A 79 11.41 5.35 -2.87
N ASP A 80 12.67 5.79 -2.81
CA ASP A 80 13.64 5.46 -1.77
C ASP A 80 13.50 6.31 -0.50
N ASP A 81 12.54 7.25 -0.48
CA ASP A 81 12.20 8.07 0.70
C ASP A 81 11.45 7.25 1.78
N VAL A 82 11.90 6.03 2.02
CA VAL A 82 11.33 5.02 2.93
C VAL A 82 11.28 5.45 4.41
N THR A 83 12.21 6.29 4.86
CA THR A 83 12.33 6.71 6.26
C THR A 83 11.35 7.83 6.64
N PRO A 84 11.19 8.93 5.86
CA PRO A 84 10.01 9.77 6.01
C PRO A 84 8.75 9.04 5.54
N GLY A 85 8.86 8.06 4.64
CA GLY A 85 7.75 7.28 4.12
C GLY A 85 7.08 7.95 2.93
N ILE A 86 6.34 7.13 2.18
CA ILE A 86 5.61 7.53 0.98
C ILE A 86 4.16 7.90 1.32
N LEU A 87 3.54 8.72 0.47
CA LEU A 87 2.24 9.31 0.75
C LEU A 87 1.28 9.20 -0.44
N ILE A 88 0.08 8.65 -0.22
CA ILE A 88 -1.07 8.99 -1.05
C ILE A 88 -1.59 10.35 -0.57
N PRO A 89 -1.54 11.40 -1.42
CA PRO A 89 -1.87 12.76 -1.03
C PRO A 89 -3.34 12.89 -0.64
N HIS A 90 -3.67 13.96 0.07
CA HIS A 90 -5.02 14.27 0.52
C HIS A 90 -6.01 14.29 -0.67
N SER A 91 -6.86 13.27 -0.74
CA SER A 91 -7.72 13.00 -1.90
C SER A 91 -9.14 12.66 -1.46
N VAL A 92 -10.13 13.02 -2.27
CA VAL A 92 -11.52 12.60 -2.07
C VAL A 92 -11.70 11.19 -2.60
N ILE A 93 -12.29 10.31 -1.80
CA ILE A 93 -12.69 8.98 -2.22
C ILE A 93 -14.20 8.79 -2.06
N LEU A 94 -14.82 8.16 -3.06
CA LEU A 94 -16.25 7.87 -3.08
C LEU A 94 -16.57 6.58 -2.30
N PRO A 95 -17.83 6.39 -1.88
CA PRO A 95 -18.25 5.16 -1.23
C PRO A 95 -17.90 3.92 -2.06
N GLY A 96 -17.41 2.87 -1.40
CA GLY A 96 -17.00 1.65 -2.08
C GLY A 96 -16.07 0.78 -1.26
N THR A 97 -15.69 -0.35 -1.86
CA THR A 97 -14.66 -1.25 -1.33
C THR A 97 -13.40 -1.11 -2.16
N TYR A 98 -12.28 -1.00 -1.47
CA TYR A 98 -10.96 -0.80 -2.06
C TYR A 98 -9.96 -1.76 -1.42
N ILE A 99 -8.91 -2.11 -2.16
CA ILE A 99 -7.74 -2.80 -1.63
C ILE A 99 -6.57 -1.83 -1.69
N LEU A 100 -5.89 -1.67 -0.56
CA LEU A 100 -4.61 -0.99 -0.49
C LEU A 100 -3.50 -2.04 -0.61
N ILE A 101 -2.60 -1.84 -1.56
CA ILE A 101 -1.51 -2.76 -1.89
C ILE A 101 -0.18 -2.03 -1.67
N PRO A 102 0.49 -2.25 -0.54
CA PRO A 102 1.89 -1.90 -0.39
C PRO A 102 2.77 -2.82 -1.21
N SER A 103 3.70 -2.26 -1.98
CA SER A 103 4.66 -3.00 -2.80
C SER A 103 6.07 -2.44 -2.70
N MET A 104 7.06 -3.30 -2.92
CA MET A 104 8.43 -2.88 -3.20
C MET A 104 8.67 -2.89 -4.71
N TYR A 105 9.70 -2.19 -5.20
CA TYR A 105 10.01 -2.21 -6.62
C TYR A 105 10.51 -3.59 -7.04
N MET A 106 11.58 -4.07 -6.40
CA MET A 106 12.14 -5.39 -6.65
C MET A 106 11.46 -6.46 -5.79
N MET A 107 11.31 -7.66 -6.36
CA MET A 107 11.01 -8.87 -5.59
C MET A 107 12.13 -9.16 -4.60
N MET A 108 11.79 -9.73 -3.44
CA MET A 108 12.77 -10.11 -2.43
C MET A 108 12.56 -11.53 -1.94
N VAL A 109 13.66 -12.25 -1.73
CA VAL A 109 13.71 -13.57 -1.10
C VAL A 109 14.31 -13.45 0.30
N ASN A 110 13.93 -14.32 1.23
CA ASN A 110 14.41 -14.31 2.62
C ASN A 110 14.23 -12.95 3.33
N VAL A 111 13.13 -12.25 3.04
CA VAL A 111 12.83 -10.95 3.64
C VAL A 111 11.77 -11.07 4.73
N GLU A 112 11.96 -10.29 5.78
CA GLU A 112 10.93 -9.95 6.75
C GLU A 112 11.04 -8.43 7.01
N LEU A 113 10.25 -7.65 6.27
CA LEU A 113 10.31 -6.19 6.30
C LEU A 113 9.00 -5.62 6.85
N PRO A 114 8.97 -5.24 8.14
CA PRO A 114 7.81 -4.63 8.77
C PRO A 114 7.61 -3.20 8.30
N PHE A 115 6.35 -2.84 8.11
CA PHE A 115 5.89 -1.51 7.74
C PHE A 115 4.67 -1.12 8.56
N GLN A 116 4.40 0.18 8.58
CA GLN A 116 3.16 0.74 9.11
C GLN A 116 2.47 1.60 8.07
N ILE A 117 1.15 1.57 8.11
CA ILE A 117 0.28 2.42 7.31
C ILE A 117 -0.53 3.29 8.26
N LEU A 118 -0.38 4.60 8.14
CA LEU A 118 -1.15 5.59 8.89
C LEU A 118 -2.29 6.10 8.00
N PHE A 119 -3.50 5.93 8.49
CA PHE A 119 -4.71 6.44 7.86
C PHE A 119 -5.21 7.69 8.58
N HIS A 120 -5.27 8.78 7.83
CA HIS A 120 -5.89 10.03 8.23
C HIS A 120 -7.20 10.17 7.45
N ARG A 121 -8.29 10.40 8.20
CA ARG A 121 -9.68 10.47 7.73
C ARG A 121 -10.28 11.80 8.12
#